data_AF-A0A523D115-F1
#
_entry.id   AF-A0A523D115-F1
#
_cell.length_a   1.000
_cell.length_b   1.000
_cell.length_c   1.000
_cell.angle_alpha   90.00
_cell.angle_beta   90.00
_cell.angle_gamma   90.00
#
_symmetry.space_group_name_H-M   'P 1'
#
loop_
_entity.id
_entity.type
_entity.pdbx_description
1 polymer ?
#
loop_
_entity_poly.entity_id
_entity_poly.type
_entity_poly.pdbx_seq_one_letter_code
_entity_poly.pdbx_strand_id
1 'polypeptide(L)'
;MAPSTSSRGRGRPRGDRFVFARLRYASGDWDYNPKVASNVLDSLMRYTTIPVEEREVVVDLTDDARFDFPFLFMTGHQPVRLRPDVREGDGGHLPGR
;
A
#
# COMPACT_ATOMS: atom_id res chain seq x y z
N MET A 1 -17.92 16.56 -1.05
CA MET A 1 -17.59 15.68 -2.19
C MET A 1 -16.34 16.24 -2.83
N ALA A 2 -15.16 15.79 -2.38
CA ALA A 2 -13.87 16.24 -2.91
C ALA A 2 -13.43 15.28 -4.03
N PRO A 3 -12.82 15.78 -5.12
CA PRO A 3 -12.39 14.93 -6.22
C PRO A 3 -11.19 14.09 -5.77
N SER A 4 -11.31 12.77 -5.91
CA SER A 4 -10.20 11.84 -5.75
C SER A 4 -9.23 12.06 -6.90
N THR A 5 -8.21 12.88 -6.68
CA THR A 5 -7.09 13.07 -7.61
C THR A 5 -6.34 11.75 -7.74
N SER A 6 -6.69 10.95 -8.74
CA SER A 6 -5.91 9.79 -9.16
C SER A 6 -4.51 10.26 -9.57
N SER A 7 -3.52 10.08 -8.71
CA SER A 7 -2.09 10.18 -9.00
C SER A 7 -1.65 8.96 -9.83
N ARG A 8 -2.22 8.79 -11.03
CA ARG A 8 -1.73 7.76 -11.97
C ARG A 8 -0.32 8.13 -12.41
N GLY A 9 0.68 7.40 -11.89
CA GLY A 9 1.90 7.15 -12.66
C GLY A 9 3.25 7.28 -11.95
N ARG A 10 3.32 7.63 -10.66
CA ARG A 10 4.63 7.83 -9.99
C ARG A 10 4.84 6.90 -8.79
N GLY A 11 4.53 5.62 -8.97
CA GLY A 11 4.68 4.62 -7.92
C GLY A 11 4.18 3.22 -8.25
N ARG A 12 3.35 3.04 -9.30
CA ARG A 12 2.89 1.69 -9.67
C ARG A 12 4.08 0.81 -10.06
N PRO A 13 4.22 -0.41 -9.52
CA PRO A 13 5.32 -1.30 -9.86
C PRO A 13 5.38 -1.50 -11.37
N ARG A 14 6.54 -1.16 -11.94
CA ARG A 14 6.90 -1.61 -13.28
C ARG A 14 7.57 -2.97 -13.09
N GLY A 15 7.30 -3.94 -13.96
CA GLY A 15 7.74 -5.33 -13.78
C GLY A 15 9.26 -5.52 -13.66
N ASP A 16 10.04 -4.49 -13.93
CA ASP A 16 11.50 -4.46 -13.88
C ASP A 16 12.08 -3.91 -12.56
N ARG A 17 11.28 -3.31 -11.68
CA ARG A 17 11.77 -2.71 -10.43
C ARG A 17 10.87 -2.98 -9.22
N PHE A 18 11.51 -3.28 -8.11
CA PHE A 18 10.87 -3.41 -6.81
C PHE A 18 10.47 -2.04 -6.27
N VAL A 19 9.20 -1.90 -5.87
CA VAL A 19 8.68 -0.69 -5.25
C VAL A 19 8.42 -0.95 -3.78
N PHE A 20 9.05 -0.15 -2.92
CA PHE A 20 8.80 -0.19 -1.49
C PHE A 20 7.52 0.60 -1.17
N ALA A 21 6.39 -0.11 -1.11
CA ALA A 21 5.10 0.50 -0.79
C ALA A 21 4.82 0.42 0.72
N ARG A 22 4.64 1.57 1.36
CA ARG A 22 4.31 1.68 2.78
C ARG A 22 2.81 1.85 2.97
N LEU A 23 2.21 0.94 3.74
CA LEU A 23 0.78 0.91 3.99
C LEU A 23 0.41 1.89 5.11
N ARG A 24 -0.46 2.83 4.78
CA ARG A 24 -1.10 3.74 5.74
C ARG A 24 -2.47 3.20 6.14
N TYR A 25 -2.74 3.20 7.44
CA TYR A 25 -4.00 2.72 7.99
C TYR A 25 -4.46 3.61 9.15
N ALA A 26 -5.78 3.68 9.37
CA ALA A 26 -6.37 4.65 10.29
C ALA A 26 -6.23 4.28 11.78
N SER A 27 -5.99 3.00 12.10
CA SER A 27 -5.95 2.52 13.48
C SER A 27 -4.53 2.56 14.06
N GLY A 28 -4.13 3.70 14.64
CA GLY A 28 -2.87 3.85 15.37
C GLY A 28 -1.74 4.56 14.59
N ASP A 29 -0.53 4.51 15.14
CA ASP A 29 0.64 5.24 14.62
C ASP A 29 1.37 4.44 13.53
N TRP A 30 0.85 4.49 12.30
CA TRP A 30 1.47 3.86 11.13
C TRP A 30 2.84 4.46 10.76
N ASP A 31 3.12 5.68 11.23
CA ASP A 31 4.37 6.43 11.03
C ASP A 31 5.08 6.76 12.36
N TYR A 32 4.99 5.85 13.34
CA TYR A 32 5.60 6.08 14.67
C TYR A 32 7.10 6.41 14.60
N ASN A 33 7.83 5.82 13.65
CA ASN A 33 9.22 6.17 13.38
C ASN A 33 9.51 6.08 11.88
N PRO A 34 9.50 7.21 11.15
CA PRO A 34 9.73 7.22 9.70
C PRO A 34 11.11 6.66 9.32
N LYS A 35 12.09 6.67 10.24
CA LYS A 35 13.42 6.11 9.99
C LYS A 35 13.39 4.59 9.78
N VAL A 36 12.40 3.87 10.32
CA VAL A 36 12.32 2.41 10.15
C VAL A 36 12.12 2.07 8.69
N ALA A 37 11.14 2.70 8.03
CA ALA A 37 10.89 2.50 6.61
C ALA A 37 12.11 2.89 5.76
N SER A 38 12.70 4.06 6.04
CA SER A 38 13.89 4.53 5.32
C SER A 38 15.09 3.60 5.48
N ASN A 39 15.34 3.07 6.67
CA ASN A 39 16.45 2.15 6.93
C ASN A 39 16.28 0.80 6.21
N VAL A 40 15.05 0.30 6.12
CA VAL A 40 14.76 -0.94 5.39
C VAL A 40 14.94 -0.72 3.89
N LEU A 41 14.38 0.37 3.34
CA LEU A 41 14.56 0.72 1.93
C LEU A 41 16.05 0.88 1.58
N ASP A 42 16.79 1.59 2.41
CA ASP A 42 18.22 1.76 2.27
C ASP A 42 18.99 0.43 2.34
N SER A 43 18.60 -0.48 3.24
CA SER A 43 19.20 -1.82 3.31
C SER A 43 18.92 -2.65 2.06
N LEU A 44 17.73 -2.54 1.47
CA LEU A 44 17.40 -3.19 0.20
C LEU A 44 18.31 -2.67 -0.92
N MET A 45 18.55 -1.37 -0.97
CA MET A 45 19.45 -0.76 -1.96
C MET A 45 20.92 -1.13 -1.74
N ARG A 46 21.38 -1.20 -0.49
CA ARG A 46 22.80 -1.45 -0.16
C ARG A 46 23.20 -2.92 -0.22
N TYR A 47 22.31 -3.83 0.18
CA TYR A 47 22.67 -5.22 0.44
C TYR A 47 22.00 -6.22 -0.50
N THR A 48 21.28 -5.75 -1.52
CA THR A 48 20.69 -6.61 -2.55
C THR A 48 21.06 -6.13 -3.95
N THR A 49 20.98 -7.02 -4.92
CA THR A 49 21.14 -6.70 -6.35
C THR A 49 19.79 -6.43 -7.04
N ILE A 50 18.71 -6.37 -6.26
CA ILE A 50 17.37 -6.12 -6.79
C ILE A 50 17.30 -4.66 -7.26
N PRO A 51 16.83 -4.38 -8.48
CA PRO A 51 16.53 -3.01 -8.90
C PRO A 51 15.39 -2.46 -8.04
N VAL A 52 15.68 -1.49 -7.18
CA VAL A 52 14.70 -0.89 -6.24
C VAL A 52 14.44 0.56 -6.63
N GLU A 53 13.19 1.01 -6.54
CA GLU A 53 12.84 2.43 -6.61
C GLU A 53 13.29 3.15 -5.33
N GLU A 54 14.12 4.19 -5.47
CA GLU A 54 14.69 4.95 -4.34
C GLU A 54 13.66 5.72 -3.52
N ARG A 55 12.45 5.89 -4.06
CA ARG A 55 11.35 6.57 -3.38
C ARG A 55 10.31 5.56 -2.94
N GLU A 56 10.01 5.58 -1.64
CA GLU A 56 8.86 4.86 -1.12
C GLU A 56 7.55 5.43 -1.70
N VAL A 57 6.55 4.56 -1.79
CA VAL A 57 5.18 4.94 -2.16
C VAL A 57 4.29 4.70 -0.96
N VAL A 58 3.60 5.72 -0.48
CA VAL A 58 2.60 5.56 0.58
C VAL A 58 1.27 5.19 -0.05
N VAL A 59 0.67 4.09 0.41
CA VAL A 59 -0.61 3.56 -0.09
C VAL A 59 -1.59 3.47 1.07
N ASP A 60 -2.78 4.05 0.91
CA ASP A 60 -3.83 3.95 1.91
C ASP A 60 -4.50 2.56 1.87
N LEU A 61 -4.78 1.98 3.04
CA LEU A 61 -5.42 0.65 3.18
C LEU A 61 -6.79 0.57 2.49
N THR A 62 -7.49 1.70 2.37
CA THR A 62 -8.81 1.78 1.72
C THR A 62 -8.71 2.02 0.20
N ASP A 63 -7.52 2.26 -0.34
CA ASP A 63 -7.33 2.49 -1.77
C ASP A 63 -7.22 1.16 -2.51
N ASP A 64 -7.91 1.03 -3.64
CA ASP A 64 -7.81 -0.15 -4.52
C ASP A 64 -6.43 -0.27 -5.17
N ALA A 65 -5.69 0.85 -5.28
CA ALA A 65 -4.31 0.85 -5.78
C ALA A 65 -3.39 -0.08 -4.98
N ARG A 66 -3.73 -0.43 -3.73
CA ARG A 66 -2.95 -1.40 -2.91
C ARG A 66 -2.77 -2.76 -3.58
N PHE A 67 -3.72 -3.18 -4.41
CA PHE A 67 -3.63 -4.45 -5.14
C PHE A 67 -2.64 -4.41 -6.31
N ASP A 68 -2.21 -3.21 -6.73
CA ASP A 68 -1.17 -3.05 -7.73
C ASP A 68 0.23 -3.29 -7.16
N PHE A 69 0.38 -3.33 -5.84
CA PHE A 69 1.66 -3.52 -5.16
C PHE A 69 1.81 -4.96 -4.67
N PRO A 70 2.75 -5.75 -5.23
CA PRO A 70 2.95 -7.14 -4.81
C PRO A 70 3.58 -7.25 -3.41
N PHE A 71 4.07 -6.13 -2.87
CA PHE A 71 4.67 -6.02 -1.55
C PHE A 71 4.14 -4.77 -0.85
N LEU A 72 3.72 -4.92 0.41
CA LEU A 72 3.28 -3.83 1.27
C LEU A 72 4.02 -3.92 2.61
N PHE A 73 4.65 -2.82 3.01
CA PHE A 73 5.33 -2.66 4.28
C PHE A 73 4.42 -1.94 5.28
N MET A 74 4.15 -2.56 6.41
CA MET A 74 3.30 -2.00 7.46
C MET A 74 4.07 -2.01 8.79
N THR A 75 3.99 -0.90 9.52
CA THR A 75 4.57 -0.77 10.86
C THR A 75 3.55 -0.13 11.79
N GLY A 76 3.63 -0.41 13.08
CA GLY A 76 2.89 0.33 14.09
C GLY A 76 3.21 -0.15 15.50
N HIS A 77 2.97 0.73 16.47
CA HIS A 77 3.19 0.43 17.89
C HIS A 77 1.98 -0.26 18.55
N GLN A 78 0.80 -0.17 17.92
CA GLN A 78 -0.45 -0.71 18.44
C GLN A 78 -0.92 -1.94 17.64
N PRO A 79 -1.75 -2.82 18.26
CA PRO A 79 -2.34 -3.94 17.55
C PRO A 79 -3.12 -3.48 16.33
N VAL A 80 -2.82 -4.06 15.18
CA VAL A 80 -3.53 -3.80 13.93
C VAL A 80 -4.92 -4.43 14.03
N ARG A 81 -5.98 -3.61 13.92
CA ARG A 81 -7.35 -4.10 13.76
C ARG A 81 -7.76 -3.99 12.31
N LEU A 82 -7.64 -5.10 11.60
CA LEU A 82 -8.21 -5.22 10.26
C LEU A 82 -9.73 -5.41 10.41
N ARG A 83 -10.51 -4.57 9.73
CA ARG A 83 -11.93 -4.88 9.50
C ARG A 83 -12.04 -5.60 8.17
N PRO A 84 -12.98 -6.55 8.03
CA PRO A 84 -13.29 -7.10 6.72
C PRO A 84 -13.72 -5.96 5.80
N ASP A 85 -12.97 -5.76 4.73
CA ASP A 85 -13.38 -4.95 3.58
C ASP A 85 -14.34 -5.81 2.76
N VAL A 86 -15.61 -5.83 3.16
CA VAL A 86 -16.66 -6.46 2.35
C VAL A 86 -16.86 -5.58 1.14
N ARG A 87 -16.20 -5.95 0.04
CA ARG A 87 -16.68 -5.58 -1.29
C ARG A 87 -17.97 -6.37 -1.48
N GLU A 88 -19.09 -5.70 -1.28
CA GLU A 88 -20.40 -6.19 -1.69
C GLU A 88 -20.34 -6.28 -3.22
N GLY A 89 -19.87 -7.42 -3.71
CA GLY A 89 -19.78 -7.73 -5.12
C GLY A 89 -21.20 -7.78 -5.65
N ASP A 90 -21.53 -6.75 -6.43
CA ASP A 90 -22.52 -6.74 -7.49
C ASP A 90 -23.57 -7.84 -7.34
N GLY A 91 -24.58 -7.57 -6.50
CA GLY A 91 -25.77 -8.39 -6.39
C GLY A 91 -26.46 -8.41 -7.73
N GLY A 92 -26.05 -9.33 -8.60
CA GLY A 92 -26.73 -9.71 -9.81
C GLY A 92 -28.17 -10.05 -9.43
N HIS A 93 -29.05 -9.07 -9.62
CA HIS A 93 -30.47 -9.24 -9.56
C HIS A 93 -30.84 -10.23 -10.66
N LEU A 94 -30.91 -11.51 -10.30
CA LEU A 94 -31.56 -12.52 -11.12
C LEU A 94 -33.05 -12.14 -11.20
N PRO A 95 -33.61 -11.84 -12.38
CA PRO A 95 -35.04 -11.66 -12.48
C PRO A 95 -35.71 -13.03 -12.38
N GLY A 96 -36.62 -13.17 -11.43
CA GLY A 96 -37.63 -14.22 -11.43
C GLY A 96 -37.77 -14.97 -10.11
N ARG A 97 -38.75 -14.56 -9.29
CA ARG A 97 -39.94 -15.36 -8.99
C ARG A 97 -41.11 -14.46 -8.65
#